data_AF-A0A944VYG9-F1
#
_entry.id   AF-A0A944VYG9-F1
#
_cell.length_a   1.000
_cell.length_b   1.000
_cell.length_c   1.000
_cell.angle_alpha   90.00
_cell.angle_beta   90.00
_cell.angle_gamma   90.00
#
_symmetry.space_group_name_H-M   'P 1'
#
loop_
_entity.id
_entity.type
_entity.pdbx_description
1 polymer ?
#
loop_
_entity_poly.entity_id
_entity_poly.type
_entity_poly.pdbx_seq_one_letter_code
_entity_poly.pdbx_strand_id
1 'polypeptide(L)' 'MEIGKIYDVVFTTGRYEIEYVNSTRCIKKTPKSYRVERVDGTTRLIGQDPIMELKKL' A
#
# COMPACT_ATOMS: atom_id res chain seq x y z
N MET A 1 0.10 1.80 8.08
CA MET A 1 1.50 2.10 7.68
C MET A 1 2.06 3.29 8.44
N GLU A 2 3.36 3.26 8.70
CA GLU A 2 4.18 4.40 9.17
C GLU A 2 4.94 5.02 7.98
N ILE A 3 5.09 6.35 7.98
CA ILE A 3 5.81 7.08 6.93
C ILE A 3 7.30 6.70 6.97
N GLY A 4 7.89 6.43 5.80
CA GLY A 4 9.31 6.09 5.64
C GLY A 4 9.65 4.61 5.85
N LYS A 5 8.70 3.78 6.27
CA LYS A 5 8.88 2.32 6.41
C LYS A 5 8.43 1.58 5.14
N ILE A 6 9.01 0.40 4.95
CA ILE A 6 8.75 -0.48 3.82
C ILE A 6 7.76 -1.56 4.23
N TYR A 7 6.81 -1.85 3.35
CA TYR A 7 5.77 -2.83 3.58
C TYR A 7 5.46 -3.61 2.31
N ASP A 8 5.04 -4.86 2.53
CA ASP A 8 4.28 -5.65 1.56
C ASP A 8 2.80 -5.49 1.90
N VAL A 9 2.00 -5.07 0.92
CA VAL A 9 0.58 -4.80 1.09
C VAL A 9 -0.23 -5.59 0.09
N VAL A 10 -1.28 -6.23 0.57
CA VAL A 10 -2.29 -6.91 -0.24
C VAL A 10 -3.62 -6.21 -0.02
N PHE A 11 -4.25 -5.76 -1.10
CA PHE A 11 -5.52 -5.05 -1.03
C PHE A 11 -6.42 -5.38 -2.22
N THR A 12 -7.71 -5.20 -2.02
CA THR A 12 -8.70 -5.35 -3.09
C THR A 12 -8.81 -4.05 -3.89
N THR A 13 -8.67 -4.14 -5.22
CA THR A 13 -8.88 -3.02 -6.13
C THR A 13 -10.28 -3.03 -6.75
N GLY A 14 -10.91 -4.20 -6.82
CA GLY A 14 -12.23 -4.41 -7.41
C GLY A 14 -12.99 -5.55 -6.74
N ARG A 15 -14.18 -5.89 -7.26
CA ARG A 15 -15.04 -6.94 -6.69
C ARG A 15 -14.39 -8.33 -6.67
N TYR A 16 -13.44 -8.58 -7.58
CA TYR A 16 -12.75 -9.87 -7.73
C TYR A 16 -11.25 -9.71 -7.98
N GLU A 17 -10.70 -8.52 -7.72
CA GLU A 17 -9.30 -8.21 -8.00
C GLU A 17 -8.57 -7.96 -6.70
N ILE A 18 -7.51 -8.74 -6.48
CA ILE A 18 -6.57 -8.61 -5.37
C ILE A 18 -5.24 -8.18 -5.98
N GLU A 19 -4.74 -7.03 -5.54
CA GLU A 19 -3.44 -6.51 -5.95
C GLU A 19 -2.42 -6.78 -4.84
N TYR A 20 -1.28 -7.34 -5.25
CA TYR A 20 -0.13 -7.59 -4.38
C TYR A 20 0.93 -6.55 -4.69
N VAL A 21 1.33 -5.80 -3.67
CA VAL A 21 2.31 -4.74 -3.84
C VAL A 21 3.41 -4.89 -2.81
N ASN A 22 4.54 -5.41 -3.27
CA ASN A 22 5.68 -5.74 -2.44
C ASN A 22 6.71 -4.60 -2.41
N SER A 23 7.48 -4.53 -1.32
CA SER A 23 8.61 -3.61 -1.14
C SER A 23 8.25 -2.15 -1.40
N THR A 24 7.13 -1.69 -0.83
CA THR A 24 6.69 -0.30 -1.01
C THR A 24 6.96 0.57 0.19
N ARG A 25 7.48 1.76 -0.07
CA ARG A 25 7.74 2.76 0.95
C ARG A 25 6.53 3.67 1.11
N CYS A 26 6.02 3.79 2.33
CA CYS A 26 4.93 4.73 2.61
C CYS A 26 5.49 6.16 2.63
N ILE A 27 5.05 7.01 1.69
CA ILE A 27 5.46 8.42 1.63
C ILE A 27 4.50 9.30 2.43
N LYS A 28 3.19 9.05 2.30
CA LYS A 28 2.17 9.91 2.92
C LYS A 28 1.04 9.07 3.48
N LYS A 29 0.56 9.48 4.65
CA LYS A 29 -0.60 8.89 5.32
C LYS A 29 -1.73 9.93 5.39
N THR A 30 -2.93 9.50 5.00
CA THR A 30 -4.18 10.22 5.27
C THR A 30 -5.12 9.27 6.03
N PRO A 31 -6.20 9.77 6.67
CA PRO A 31 -7.09 8.91 7.46
C PRO A 31 -7.74 7.78 6.66
N LYS A 32 -7.95 7.97 5.34
CA LYS A 32 -8.62 7.01 4.46
C LYS A 32 -7.71 6.32 3.45
N SER A 33 -6.48 6.80 3.28
CA SER A 33 -5.58 6.29 2.24
C SER A 33 -4.09 6.49 2.55
N TYR A 34 -3.28 5.63 1.97
CA TYR A 34 -1.83 5.65 2.01
C TYR A 34 -1.29 5.92 0.61
N ARG A 35 -0.31 6.82 0.51
CA ARG A 35 0.46 6.99 -0.72
C ARG A 35 1.77 6.24 -0.55
N VAL A 36 1.94 5.22 -1.37
CA VAL A 36 3.13 4.38 -1.36
C VAL A 36 3.92 4.57 -2.65
N GLU A 37 5.22 4.42 -2.56
CA GLU A 37 6.14 4.42 -3.69
C GLU A 37 6.72 3.03 -3.84
N ARG A 38 6.66 2.53 -5.08
CA ARG A 38 7.27 1.26 -5.47
C ARG A 38 8.74 1.47 -5.78
N VAL A 39 9.48 0.36 -5.83
CA VAL A 39 10.89 0.33 -6.21
C VAL A 39 11.14 0.92 -7.59
N ASP A 40 10.17 0.78 -8.51
CA ASP A 40 10.21 1.35 -9.87
C ASP A 40 10.00 2.87 -9.92
N GLY A 41 9.89 3.56 -8.77
CA GLY A 41 9.63 5.01 -8.69
C GLY A 41 8.19 5.40 -9.00
N THR A 42 7.30 4.43 -9.26
CA THR A 42 5.87 4.69 -9.44
C THR A 42 5.18 4.88 -8.08
N THR A 43 4.21 5.80 -8.03
CA THR A 43 3.41 6.01 -6.82
C THR A 43 2.02 5.39 -6.96
N ARG A 44 1.55 4.74 -5.90
CA ARG A 44 0.23 4.10 -5.82
C ARG A 44 -0.53 4.65 -4.62
N LEU A 45 -1.82 4.88 -4.80
CA LEU A 45 -2.74 5.20 -3.71
C LEU A 45 -3.41 3.91 -3.26
N ILE A 46 -3.34 3.61 -1.96
CA ILE A 46 -3.96 2.44 -1.34
C ILE A 46 -5.00 2.95 -0.35
N GLY A 47 -6.26 2.56 -0.53
CA GLY A 47 -7.31 2.84 0.46
C GLY A 47 -7.07 2.03 1.72
N GLN A 48 -7.46 2.53 2.89
CA GLN A 48 -7.27 1.79 4.14
C GLN A 48 -8.26 0.62 4.29
N ASP A 49 -9.52 0.81 3.89
CA ASP A 49 -10.59 -0.20 3.99
C ASP A 49 -10.33 -1.50 3.22
N PRO A 50 -9.83 -1.49 1.96
CA PRO A 50 -9.61 -2.72 1.19
C PRO A 50 -8.33 -3.48 1.55
N ILE A 51 -7.56 -3.07 2.56
CA ILE A 51 -6.31 -3.75 2.92
C ILE A 51 -6.64 -5.07 3.61
N MET A 52 -6.21 -6.17 2.98
CA MET A 52 -6.38 -7.52 3.51
C MET A 52 -5.17 -7.92 4.35
N GLU A 53 -3.97 -7.63 3.87
CA GLU A 53 -2.73 -7.98 4.56
C GLU A 53 -1.73 -6.84 4.49
N LEU A 54 -1.00 -6.65 5.60
CA LEU A 54 0.02 -5.63 5.73
C LEU A 54 1.19 -6.18 6.53
N LYS A 55 2.28 -6.47 5.83
CA LYS A 55 3.52 -6.98 6.43
C LYS A 55 4.59 -5.91 6.39
N LYS A 56 5.23 -5.66 7.53
CA LYS A 56 6.36 -4.74 7.64
C LYS A 56 7.65 -5.51 7.37
N LEU A 57 8.51 -4.94 6.53
CA LEU A 57 9.87 -5.42 6.26
C LEU A 57 10.90 -4.68 7.13
#